data_AF-A0A258FBX2-F1
#
_entry.id   AF-A0A258FBX2-F1
#
_cell.length_a   1.000
_cell.length_b   1.000
_cell.length_c   1.000
_cell.angle_alpha   90.00
_cell.angle_beta   90.00
_cell.angle_gamma   90.00
#
_symmetry.space_group_name_H-M   'P 1'
#
loop_
_entity.id
_entity.type
_entity.pdbx_description
1 polymer ?
#
loop_
_entity_poly.entity_id
_entity_poly.type
_entity_poly.pdbx_seq_one_letter_code
_entity_poly.pdbx_strand_id
1 'polypeptide(L)'
;MIDRLIGNILEWAAGHHDEGRYSPVAIVFHWTMAGLTFLQLGVGWWMGRLAAGGDKVSAYSLHFLIGVAMLILIILRFGWRTLAPGPINDADKPGWESIAAHITHYVFYVCLFGLPLTGWAMISATAREQDLTILGLLPWPLMPMGEMANPDLWLIEAVSEWLHWGLVVSMLAIIPLHVVGALKHQFIDRDDVLHGMLPIVPEPTPRRTRWQRRYRAVEKRIAALARRLWPGRPAQTARRRRPT
;
A
#
# COMPACT_ATOMS: atom_id res chain seq x y z
N MET A 1 4.90 -26.62 -13.57
CA MET A 1 3.44 -26.30 -13.61
C MET A 1 3.16 -24.98 -12.90
N ILE A 2 3.66 -24.81 -11.67
CA ILE A 2 3.55 -23.58 -10.86
C ILE A 2 4.16 -22.36 -11.60
N ASP A 3 5.34 -22.51 -12.21
CA ASP A 3 6.00 -21.38 -12.89
C ASP A 3 5.21 -20.81 -14.08
N ARG A 4 4.50 -21.68 -14.82
CA ARG A 4 3.60 -21.24 -15.89
C ARG A 4 2.37 -20.50 -15.34
N LEU A 5 1.82 -20.97 -14.22
CA LEU A 5 0.69 -20.29 -13.57
C LEU A 5 1.11 -18.89 -13.08
N ILE A 6 2.27 -18.80 -12.43
CA ILE A 6 2.82 -17.52 -11.97
C ILE A 6 3.09 -16.59 -13.15
N GLY A 7 3.73 -17.09 -14.21
CA GLY A 7 3.98 -16.32 -15.43
C GLY A 7 2.70 -15.75 -16.04
N ASN A 8 1.67 -16.58 -16.21
CA ASN A 8 0.38 -16.14 -16.76
C ASN A 8 -0.31 -15.09 -15.88
N ILE A 9 -0.22 -15.21 -14.55
CA ILE A 9 -0.79 -14.23 -13.61
C ILE A 9 -0.05 -12.89 -13.69
N LEU A 10 1.28 -12.92 -13.79
CA LEU A 10 2.09 -11.70 -13.91
C LEU A 10 1.89 -11.02 -15.27
N GLU A 11 1.78 -11.78 -16.36
CA GLU A 11 1.43 -11.25 -17.68
C GLU A 11 0.04 -10.61 -17.69
N TRP A 12 -0.95 -11.27 -17.08
CA TRP A 12 -2.29 -10.71 -16.89
C TRP A 12 -2.27 -9.41 -16.07
N ALA A 13 -1.47 -9.35 -15.01
CA ALA A 13 -1.31 -8.14 -14.21
C ALA A 13 -0.61 -7.02 -14.99
N ALA A 14 0.41 -7.36 -15.79
CA ALA A 14 1.11 -6.42 -16.66
C ALA A 14 0.18 -5.82 -17.74
N GLY A 15 -0.78 -6.60 -18.25
CA GLY A 15 -1.79 -6.09 -19.17
C GLY A 15 -2.62 -4.93 -18.59
N HIS A 16 -2.94 -4.95 -17.29
CA HIS A 16 -3.64 -3.83 -16.63
C HIS A 16 -2.74 -2.59 -16.50
N HIS A 17 -1.45 -2.80 -16.21
CA HIS A 17 -0.46 -1.73 -16.15
C HIS A 17 -0.33 -1.00 -17.50
N ASP A 18 -0.30 -1.74 -18.61
CA ASP A 18 -0.21 -1.18 -19.97
C ASP A 18 -1.42 -0.32 -20.34
N GLU A 19 -2.57 -0.59 -19.72
CA GLU A 19 -3.78 0.23 -19.81
C GLU A 19 -3.80 1.42 -18.83
N GLY A 20 -2.75 1.60 -18.02
CA GLY A 20 -2.63 2.65 -17.02
C GLY A 20 -3.33 2.34 -15.69
N ARG A 21 -3.72 1.08 -15.45
CA ARG A 21 -4.58 0.68 -14.32
C ARG A 21 -3.86 -0.20 -13.32
N TYR A 22 -4.27 -0.09 -12.05
CA TYR A 22 -3.89 -1.08 -11.05
C TYR A 22 -4.58 -2.41 -11.33
N SER A 23 -3.87 -3.51 -11.07
CA SER A 23 -4.49 -4.82 -11.13
C SER A 23 -5.59 -4.95 -10.05
N PRO A 24 -6.70 -5.65 -10.34
CA PRO A 24 -7.77 -5.90 -9.35
C PRO A 24 -7.24 -6.46 -8.03
N VAL A 25 -6.20 -7.30 -8.09
CA VAL A 25 -5.53 -7.86 -6.91
C VAL A 25 -4.92 -6.75 -6.03
N ALA A 26 -4.24 -5.77 -6.63
CA ALA A 26 -3.67 -4.64 -5.89
C ALA A 26 -4.76 -3.79 -5.22
N ILE A 27 -5.89 -3.58 -5.90
CA ILE A 27 -7.05 -2.83 -5.39
C ILE A 27 -7.67 -3.57 -4.20
N VAL A 28 -7.90 -4.88 -4.32
CA VAL A 28 -8.46 -5.71 -3.23
C VAL A 28 -7.53 -5.71 -2.02
N PHE A 29 -6.22 -5.87 -2.21
CA PHE A 29 -5.26 -5.74 -1.11
C PHE A 29 -5.37 -4.38 -0.43
N HIS A 30 -5.38 -3.28 -1.19
CA HIS A 30 -5.44 -1.93 -0.64
C HIS A 30 -6.69 -1.73 0.23
N TRP A 31 -7.89 -2.02 -0.29
CA TRP A 31 -9.14 -1.77 0.45
C TRP A 31 -9.35 -2.73 1.61
N THR A 32 -8.95 -3.99 1.46
CA THR A 32 -9.00 -4.96 2.57
C THR A 32 -8.10 -4.49 3.71
N MET A 33 -6.87 -4.09 3.41
CA MET A 33 -5.93 -3.58 4.40
C MET A 33 -6.40 -2.26 5.00
N ALA A 34 -6.99 -1.35 4.22
CA ALA A 34 -7.55 -0.11 4.73
C ALA A 34 -8.66 -0.38 5.75
N GLY A 35 -9.63 -1.25 5.40
CA GLY A 35 -10.71 -1.65 6.31
C GLY A 35 -10.20 -2.32 7.59
N LEU A 36 -9.25 -3.26 7.46
CA LEU A 36 -8.63 -3.91 8.61
C LEU A 36 -7.80 -2.94 9.47
N THR A 37 -7.17 -1.93 8.88
CA THR A 37 -6.41 -0.90 9.62
C THR A 37 -7.35 -0.08 10.49
N PHE A 38 -8.48 0.40 9.94
CA PHE A 38 -9.49 1.12 10.74
C PHE A 38 -10.10 0.25 11.83
N LEU A 39 -10.40 -1.02 11.52
CA LEU A 39 -10.87 -1.99 12.51
C LEU A 39 -9.82 -2.17 13.63
N GLN A 40 -8.55 -2.38 13.28
CA GLN A 40 -7.46 -2.60 14.24
C GLN A 40 -7.27 -1.40 15.18
N LEU A 41 -7.32 -0.18 14.64
CA LEU A 41 -7.26 1.05 15.43
C LEU A 41 -8.46 1.17 16.38
N GLY A 42 -9.67 0.84 15.90
CA GLY A 42 -10.88 0.82 16.72
C GLY A 42 -10.81 -0.22 17.84
N VAL A 43 -10.37 -1.44 17.52
CA VAL A 43 -10.20 -2.53 18.50
C VAL A 43 -9.13 -2.15 19.53
N GLY A 44 -7.97 -1.62 19.12
CA GLY A 44 -6.93 -1.19 20.05
C GLY A 44 -7.40 -0.07 20.98
N TRP A 45 -8.13 0.92 20.45
CA TRP A 45 -8.74 1.99 21.24
C TRP A 45 -9.78 1.48 22.24
N TRP A 46 -10.64 0.54 21.82
CA TRP A 46 -11.65 -0.07 22.70
C TRP A 46 -11.01 -0.93 23.79
N MET A 47 -10.07 -1.79 23.42
CA MET A 47 -9.32 -2.68 24.32
C MET A 47 -8.63 -1.91 25.45
N GLY A 48 -8.05 -0.74 25.15
CA GLY A 48 -7.39 0.12 26.15
C GLY A 48 -8.32 0.65 27.25
N ARG A 49 -9.65 0.61 27.04
CA ARG A 49 -10.65 1.09 28.02
C ARG A 49 -11.27 0.00 28.87
N LEU A 50 -10.99 -1.26 28.57
CA LEU A 50 -11.53 -2.37 29.34
C LEU A 50 -10.81 -2.48 30.69
N ALA A 51 -11.61 -2.72 31.74
CA ALA A 51 -11.10 -3.08 33.05
C ALA A 51 -10.39 -4.43 32.99
N ALA A 52 -9.50 -4.70 33.95
CA ALA A 52 -8.87 -6.01 34.06
C ALA A 52 -9.95 -7.11 34.22
N GLY A 53 -9.86 -8.17 33.43
CA GLY A 53 -10.85 -9.25 33.41
C GLY A 53 -10.87 -9.99 32.07
N GLY A 54 -11.78 -10.96 31.95
CA GLY A 54 -11.92 -11.81 30.77
C GLY A 54 -12.16 -11.03 29.48
N ASP A 55 -13.01 -9.99 29.52
CA ASP A 55 -13.31 -9.16 28.35
C ASP A 55 -12.05 -8.50 27.79
N LYS A 56 -11.15 -8.03 28.65
CA LYS A 56 -9.88 -7.43 28.22
C LYS A 56 -8.99 -8.46 27.57
N VAL A 57 -8.89 -9.66 28.12
CA VAL A 57 -8.14 -10.77 27.53
C VAL A 57 -8.69 -11.11 26.13
N SER A 58 -10.01 -11.25 25.99
CA SER A 58 -10.64 -11.50 24.69
C SER A 58 -10.39 -10.39 23.68
N ALA A 59 -10.40 -9.13 24.12
CA ALA A 59 -10.06 -7.99 23.26
C ALA A 59 -8.60 -8.03 22.80
N TYR A 60 -7.65 -8.40 23.66
CA TYR A 60 -6.26 -8.64 23.27
C TYR A 60 -6.13 -9.77 22.26
N SER A 61 -6.84 -10.89 22.44
CA SER A 61 -6.85 -11.99 21.47
C SER A 61 -7.38 -11.56 20.10
N LEU A 62 -8.46 -10.76 20.08
CA LEU A 62 -9.01 -10.21 18.84
C LEU A 62 -8.02 -9.24 18.17
N HIS A 63 -7.40 -8.35 18.95
CA HIS A 63 -6.40 -7.40 18.46
C HIS A 63 -5.19 -8.13 17.86
N PHE A 64 -4.71 -9.18 18.54
CA PHE A 64 -3.62 -10.02 18.06
C PHE A 64 -3.99 -10.73 16.75
N LEU A 65 -5.17 -11.34 16.69
CA LEU A 65 -5.65 -12.07 15.51
C LEU A 65 -5.68 -11.17 14.26
N ILE A 66 -6.25 -9.97 14.38
CA ILE A 66 -6.31 -9.02 13.28
C ILE A 66 -4.90 -8.51 12.94
N GLY A 67 -4.03 -8.31 13.94
CA GLY A 67 -2.63 -7.95 13.75
C GLY A 67 -1.84 -8.99 12.94
N VAL A 68 -2.02 -10.28 13.24
CA VAL A 68 -1.42 -11.38 12.47
C VAL A 68 -1.96 -11.43 11.04
N ALA A 69 -3.28 -11.28 10.87
CA ALA A 69 -3.87 -11.20 9.54
C ALA A 69 -3.29 -10.03 8.73
N MET A 70 -3.12 -8.87 9.36
CA MET A 70 -2.48 -7.70 8.75
C MET A 70 -1.02 -7.96 8.37
N LEU A 71 -0.26 -8.66 9.22
CA LEU A 71 1.13 -9.03 8.94
C LEU A 71 1.24 -9.94 7.70
N ILE A 72 0.37 -10.95 7.61
CA ILE A 72 0.32 -11.84 6.44
C ILE A 72 -0.05 -11.04 5.19
N LEU A 73 -1.09 -10.20 5.27
CA LEU A 73 -1.55 -9.40 4.14
C LEU A 73 -0.50 -8.40 3.65
N ILE A 74 0.26 -7.74 4.55
CA ILE A 74 1.31 -6.82 4.12
C ILE A 74 2.48 -7.54 3.45
N ILE A 75 2.85 -8.74 3.92
CA ILE A 75 3.87 -9.59 3.25
C ILE A 75 3.41 -9.95 1.83
N LEU A 76 2.17 -10.43 1.69
CA LEU A 76 1.61 -10.80 0.39
C LEU A 76 1.50 -9.58 -0.54
N ARG A 77 1.03 -8.45 -0.02
CA ARG A 77 0.93 -7.19 -0.78
C ARG A 77 2.30 -6.68 -1.21
N PHE A 78 3.30 -6.76 -0.34
CA PHE A 78 4.67 -6.35 -0.67
C PHE A 78 5.24 -7.25 -1.77
N GLY A 79 5.09 -8.57 -1.65
CA GLY A 79 5.48 -9.52 -2.71
C GLY A 79 4.75 -9.28 -4.03
N TRP A 80 3.45 -8.99 -3.98
CA TRP A 80 2.70 -8.63 -5.18
C TRP A 80 3.22 -7.33 -5.82
N ARG A 81 3.50 -6.30 -5.02
CA ARG A 81 3.98 -5.01 -5.52
C ARG A 81 5.37 -5.08 -6.15
N THR A 82 6.23 -6.00 -5.71
CA THR A 82 7.57 -6.22 -6.29
C THR A 82 7.52 -7.05 -7.56
N LEU A 83 6.60 -8.02 -7.65
CA LEU A 83 6.45 -8.91 -8.81
C LEU A 83 5.57 -8.32 -9.92
N ALA A 84 4.53 -7.56 -9.56
CA ALA A 84 3.58 -6.91 -10.47
C ALA A 84 3.62 -5.38 -10.26
N PRO A 85 4.52 -4.66 -10.97
CA PRO A 85 4.62 -3.21 -10.86
C PRO A 85 3.28 -2.53 -11.16
N GLY A 86 2.91 -1.55 -10.34
CA GLY A 86 1.71 -0.73 -10.56
C GLY A 86 1.92 0.32 -11.66
N PRO A 87 0.85 0.84 -12.27
CA PRO A 87 0.91 1.84 -13.34
C PRO A 87 1.68 3.10 -12.89
N ILE A 88 2.28 3.77 -13.86
CA ILE A 88 2.83 5.11 -13.67
C ILE A 88 1.66 6.09 -13.66
N ASN A 89 1.36 6.65 -12.49
CA ASN A 89 0.28 7.62 -12.33
C ASN A 89 0.74 9.04 -12.66
N ASP A 90 -0.20 9.94 -12.89
CA ASP A 90 0.11 11.34 -13.17
C ASP A 90 0.86 12.05 -12.01
N ALA A 91 0.76 11.52 -10.79
CA ALA A 91 1.48 11.96 -9.58
C ALA A 91 2.94 11.46 -9.49
N ASP A 92 3.37 10.54 -10.36
CA ASP A 92 4.76 10.06 -10.42
C ASP A 92 5.70 11.04 -11.14
N LYS A 93 5.18 12.21 -11.56
CA LYS A 93 5.99 13.26 -12.17
C LYS A 93 6.99 13.84 -11.14
N PRO A 94 8.22 14.15 -11.55
CA PRO A 94 9.21 14.77 -10.66
C PRO A 94 8.67 16.06 -10.02
N GLY A 95 8.66 16.11 -8.69
CA GLY A 95 8.14 17.23 -7.91
C GLY A 95 8.01 16.90 -6.42
N TRP A 96 7.69 17.91 -5.61
CA TRP A 96 7.54 17.75 -4.17
C TRP A 96 6.38 16.81 -3.79
N GLU A 97 5.32 16.76 -4.60
CA GLU A 97 4.17 15.87 -4.41
C GLU A 97 4.56 14.40 -4.58
N SER A 98 5.38 14.09 -5.58
CA SER A 98 5.91 12.73 -5.76
C SER A 98 6.81 12.33 -4.60
N ILE A 99 7.67 13.23 -4.11
CA ILE A 99 8.49 12.97 -2.91
C ILE A 99 7.59 12.68 -1.69
N ALA A 100 6.55 13.50 -1.48
CA ALA A 100 5.60 13.31 -0.38
C ALA A 100 4.84 11.98 -0.49
N ALA A 101 4.44 11.58 -1.70
CA ALA A 101 3.80 10.30 -1.95
C ALA A 101 4.72 9.12 -1.61
N HIS A 102 5.99 9.18 -2.03
CA HIS A 102 6.98 8.15 -1.69
C HIS A 102 7.20 8.07 -0.18
N ILE A 103 7.43 9.20 0.50
CA ILE A 103 7.58 9.25 1.96
C ILE A 103 6.35 8.64 2.65
N THR A 104 5.15 9.01 2.21
CA THR A 104 3.89 8.48 2.74
C THR A 104 3.82 6.96 2.60
N HIS A 105 4.18 6.42 1.43
CA HIS A 105 4.24 4.97 1.22
C HIS A 105 5.28 4.29 2.10
N TYR A 106 6.48 4.86 2.25
CA TYR A 106 7.51 4.31 3.13
C TYR A 106 7.05 4.30 4.60
N VAL A 107 6.46 5.40 5.08
CA VAL A 107 5.91 5.48 6.44
C VAL A 107 4.82 4.43 6.64
N PHE A 108 3.91 4.25 5.66
CA PHE A 108 2.92 3.18 5.73
C PHE A 108 3.55 1.79 5.82
N TYR A 109 4.56 1.48 5.00
CA TYR A 109 5.23 0.19 5.08
C TYR A 109 5.89 -0.03 6.44
N VAL A 110 6.60 0.98 6.96
CA VAL A 110 7.21 0.91 8.30
C VAL A 110 6.14 0.67 9.36
N CYS A 111 5.00 1.37 9.31
CA CYS A 111 3.94 1.20 10.30
C CYS A 111 3.21 -0.15 10.16
N LEU A 112 2.86 -0.55 8.95
CA LEU A 112 2.09 -1.78 8.68
C LEU A 112 2.89 -3.06 8.99
N PHE A 113 4.21 -3.02 8.87
CA PHE A 113 5.08 -4.10 9.37
C PHE A 113 5.42 -3.94 10.85
N GLY A 114 5.80 -2.73 11.27
CA GLY A 114 6.29 -2.47 12.62
C GLY A 114 5.23 -2.69 13.70
N LEU A 115 3.97 -2.30 13.47
CA LEU A 115 2.88 -2.48 14.43
C LEU A 115 2.66 -3.95 14.82
N PRO A 116 2.41 -4.88 13.88
CA PRO A 116 2.24 -6.28 14.25
C PRO A 116 3.52 -6.92 14.78
N LEU A 117 4.72 -6.52 14.31
CA LEU A 117 5.98 -7.06 14.82
C LEU A 117 6.26 -6.64 16.26
N THR A 118 6.03 -5.37 16.58
CA THR A 118 6.17 -4.86 17.96
C THR A 118 5.14 -5.48 18.89
N GLY A 119 3.88 -5.63 18.45
CA GLY A 119 2.86 -6.32 19.24
C GLY A 119 3.19 -7.81 19.47
N TRP A 120 3.73 -8.48 18.45
CA TRP A 120 4.19 -9.87 18.56
C TRP A 120 5.39 -10.01 19.50
N ALA A 121 6.32 -9.05 19.48
CA ALA A 121 7.44 -9.00 20.43
C ALA A 121 6.97 -8.80 21.88
N MET A 122 6.04 -7.87 22.12
CA MET A 122 5.45 -7.65 23.45
C MET A 122 4.86 -8.94 24.02
N ILE A 123 3.95 -9.59 23.27
CA ILE A 123 3.30 -10.80 23.77
C ILE A 123 4.27 -11.98 23.91
N SER A 124 5.30 -12.03 23.07
CA SER A 124 6.37 -13.04 23.19
C SER A 124 7.22 -12.83 24.45
N ALA A 125 7.39 -11.58 24.89
CA ALA A 125 8.12 -11.27 26.11
C ALA A 125 7.29 -11.52 27.38
N THR A 126 5.97 -11.35 27.34
CA THR A 126 5.10 -11.46 28.53
C THR A 126 4.38 -12.80 28.68
N ALA A 127 4.00 -13.45 27.59
CA ALA A 127 3.07 -14.60 27.60
C ALA A 127 3.77 -15.93 27.29
N ARG A 128 4.91 -16.19 27.94
CA ARG A 128 5.80 -17.35 27.67
C ARG A 128 5.14 -18.72 27.79
N GLU A 129 4.09 -18.82 28.59
CA GLU A 129 3.40 -20.08 28.90
C GLU A 129 2.05 -20.20 28.17
N GLN A 130 1.70 -19.21 27.34
CA GLN A 130 0.43 -19.20 26.64
C GLN A 130 0.59 -19.68 25.20
N ASP A 131 -0.28 -20.61 24.80
CA ASP A 131 -0.41 -21.00 23.41
C ASP A 131 -1.12 -19.90 22.63
N LEU A 132 -0.34 -19.08 21.91
CA LEU A 132 -0.92 -18.17 20.91
C LEU A 132 -1.55 -19.01 19.80
N THR A 133 -2.83 -18.80 19.56
CA THR A 133 -3.56 -19.50 18.51
C THR A 133 -4.30 -18.51 17.62
N ILE A 134 -4.26 -18.74 16.32
CA ILE A 134 -5.15 -18.11 15.36
C ILE A 134 -6.50 -18.82 15.45
N LEU A 135 -7.54 -18.07 15.80
CA LEU A 135 -8.93 -18.55 15.91
C LEU A 135 -9.10 -19.74 16.87
N GLY A 136 -8.17 -19.97 17.81
CA GLY A 136 -8.21 -21.14 18.69
C GLY A 136 -7.81 -22.46 18.02
N LEU A 137 -7.38 -22.45 16.75
CA LEU A 137 -7.19 -23.65 15.94
C LEU A 137 -5.74 -23.86 15.51
N LEU A 138 -5.09 -22.80 15.02
CA LEU A 138 -3.76 -22.90 14.45
C LEU A 138 -2.74 -22.25 15.42
N PRO A 139 -1.78 -23.00 15.96
CA PRO A 139 -0.75 -22.42 16.82
C PRO A 139 0.06 -21.39 16.04
N TRP A 140 0.29 -20.24 16.66
CA TRP A 140 1.19 -19.20 16.17
C TRP A 140 2.44 -19.19 17.04
N PRO A 141 3.64 -19.24 16.44
CA PRO A 141 4.86 -19.30 17.23
C PRO A 141 5.08 -18.02 18.04
N LEU A 142 5.60 -18.15 19.25
CA LEU A 142 6.24 -17.03 19.95
C LEU A 142 7.60 -16.74 19.31
N MET A 143 8.09 -15.52 19.45
CA MET A 143 9.48 -15.23 19.08
C MET A 143 10.44 -16.04 19.97
N PRO A 144 11.62 -16.43 19.46
CA PRO A 144 12.57 -17.29 20.17
C PRO A 144 13.28 -16.53 21.31
N MET A 145 12.54 -16.27 22.38
CA MET A 145 12.96 -15.50 23.56
C MET A 145 12.84 -16.30 24.86
N GLY A 146 12.46 -17.57 24.79
CA GLY A 146 12.16 -18.41 25.96
C GLY A 146 13.35 -18.66 26.90
N GLU A 147 14.58 -18.53 26.41
CA GLU A 147 15.80 -18.73 27.21
C GLU A 147 16.34 -17.41 27.81
N MET A 148 15.74 -16.27 27.48
CA MET A 148 16.20 -14.97 27.97
C MET A 148 15.85 -14.75 29.45
N ALA A 149 16.68 -13.98 30.14
CA ALA A 149 16.45 -13.58 31.52
C ALA A 149 15.33 -12.54 31.61
N ASN A 150 14.61 -12.51 32.74
CA ASN A 150 13.49 -11.58 32.94
C ASN A 150 13.83 -10.10 32.71
N PRO A 151 15.00 -9.56 33.13
CA PRO A 151 15.34 -8.16 32.88
C PRO A 151 15.39 -7.80 31.38
N ASP A 152 15.90 -8.72 30.55
CA ASP A 152 15.97 -8.51 29.10
C ASP A 152 14.57 -8.53 28.47
N LEU A 153 13.71 -9.42 28.95
CA LEU A 153 12.32 -9.52 28.50
C LEU A 153 11.52 -8.27 28.86
N TRP A 154 11.68 -7.72 30.07
CA TRP A 154 11.05 -6.47 30.47
C TRP A 154 11.53 -5.29 29.61
N LEU A 155 12.81 -5.26 29.27
CA LEU A 155 13.34 -4.26 28.34
C LEU A 155 12.71 -4.39 26.95
N ILE A 156 12.62 -5.62 26.41
CA ILE A 156 11.98 -5.88 25.11
C ILE A 156 10.52 -5.45 25.12
N GLU A 157 9.78 -5.80 26.17
CA GLU A 157 8.38 -5.41 26.31
C GLU A 157 8.21 -3.90 26.35
N ALA A 158 8.94 -3.19 27.22
CA ALA A 158 8.86 -1.73 27.34
C ALA A 158 9.26 -1.01 26.05
N VAL A 159 10.33 -1.45 25.39
CA VAL A 159 10.76 -0.87 24.10
C VAL A 159 9.72 -1.14 23.02
N SER A 160 9.17 -2.35 22.97
CA SER A 160 8.17 -2.73 21.97
C SER A 160 6.86 -1.97 22.19
N GLU A 161 6.43 -1.77 23.43
CA GLU A 161 5.26 -0.96 23.76
C GLU A 161 5.46 0.49 23.29
N TRP A 162 6.60 1.10 23.62
CA TRP A 162 6.89 2.49 23.23
C TRP A 162 6.95 2.67 21.71
N LEU A 163 7.61 1.74 21.00
CA LEU A 163 7.63 1.72 19.54
C LEU A 163 6.24 1.52 18.96
N HIS A 164 5.46 0.57 19.50
CA HIS A 164 4.11 0.30 19.03
C HIS A 164 3.25 1.56 19.13
N TRP A 165 3.28 2.25 20.27
CA TRP A 165 2.55 3.50 20.46
C TRP A 165 3.02 4.61 19.50
N GLY A 166 4.33 4.77 19.32
CA GLY A 166 4.89 5.73 18.35
C GLY A 166 4.42 5.46 16.91
N LEU A 167 4.33 4.17 16.53
CA LEU A 167 3.81 3.76 15.22
C LEU A 167 2.29 3.98 15.10
N VAL A 168 1.51 3.80 16.17
CA VAL A 168 0.07 4.12 16.17
C VAL A 168 -0.14 5.62 15.96
N VAL A 169 0.60 6.47 16.68
CA VAL A 169 0.54 7.92 16.49
C VAL A 169 0.92 8.31 15.06
N SER A 170 1.97 7.69 14.52
CA SER A 170 2.37 7.89 13.12
C SER A 170 1.27 7.48 12.14
N MET A 171 0.60 6.35 12.39
CA MET A 171 -0.52 5.87 11.59
C MET A 171 -1.70 6.85 11.60
N LEU A 172 -2.05 7.36 12.79
CA LEU A 172 -3.12 8.35 12.97
C LEU A 172 -2.82 9.67 12.27
N ALA A 173 -1.55 10.04 12.11
CA ALA A 173 -1.15 11.24 11.37
C ALA A 173 -1.12 11.00 9.84
N ILE A 174 -0.57 9.87 9.40
CA ILE A 174 -0.32 9.61 7.98
C ILE A 174 -1.59 9.19 7.21
N ILE A 175 -2.56 8.52 7.85
CA ILE A 175 -3.84 8.17 7.22
C ILE A 175 -4.59 9.42 6.74
N PRO A 176 -4.86 10.45 7.57
CA PRO A 176 -5.48 11.68 7.11
C PRO A 176 -4.70 12.38 6.01
N LEU A 177 -3.36 12.46 6.12
CA LEU A 177 -2.52 13.08 5.09
C LEU A 177 -2.65 12.35 3.75
N HIS A 178 -2.66 11.02 3.78
CA HIS A 178 -2.86 10.19 2.58
C HIS A 178 -4.24 10.42 1.96
N VAL A 179 -5.31 10.40 2.77
CA VAL A 179 -6.68 10.61 2.31
C VAL A 179 -6.84 12.02 1.73
N VAL A 180 -6.38 13.05 2.43
CA VAL A 180 -6.40 14.44 1.96
C VAL A 180 -5.60 14.59 0.66
N GLY A 181 -4.45 13.94 0.55
CA GLY A 181 -3.67 13.88 -0.69
C GLY A 181 -4.49 13.31 -1.84
N ALA A 182 -5.10 12.14 -1.66
CA ALA A 182 -5.94 11.50 -2.68
C ALA A 182 -7.15 12.36 -3.08
N LEU A 183 -7.79 13.04 -2.12
CA LEU A 183 -8.91 13.94 -2.38
C LEU A 183 -8.48 15.23 -3.10
N LYS A 184 -7.32 15.80 -2.75
CA LYS A 184 -6.71 16.94 -3.47
C LYS A 184 -6.47 16.56 -4.93
N HIS A 185 -5.85 15.41 -5.17
CA HIS A 185 -5.57 14.87 -6.48
C HIS A 185 -6.86 14.71 -7.32
N GLN A 186 -7.92 14.17 -6.71
CA GLN A 186 -9.23 14.03 -7.35
C GLN A 186 -9.94 15.35 -7.66
N PHE A 187 -10.04 16.27 -6.68
CA PHE A 187 -10.93 17.43 -6.79
C PHE A 187 -10.23 18.71 -7.28
N ILE A 188 -8.95 18.89 -6.94
CA ILE A 188 -8.16 20.09 -7.27
C ILE A 188 -7.33 19.84 -8.53
N ASP A 189 -6.46 18.83 -8.49
CA ASP A 189 -5.55 18.54 -9.60
C ASP A 189 -6.26 17.84 -10.76
N ARG A 190 -7.35 17.13 -10.44
CA ARG A 190 -8.21 16.37 -11.36
C ARG A 190 -7.43 15.33 -12.15
N ASP A 191 -6.63 14.55 -11.44
CA ASP A 191 -5.88 13.42 -11.99
C ASP A 191 -6.50 12.05 -11.64
N ASP A 192 -5.80 10.99 -11.99
CA ASP A 192 -6.25 9.59 -11.97
C ASP A 192 -5.90 8.84 -10.68
N VAL A 193 -5.26 9.48 -9.70
CA VAL A 193 -4.71 8.80 -8.51
C VAL A 193 -5.80 8.04 -7.72
N LEU A 194 -6.93 8.69 -7.45
CA LEU A 194 -8.04 8.04 -6.74
C LEU A 194 -8.78 7.04 -7.64
N HIS A 195 -8.97 7.39 -8.91
CA HIS A 195 -9.67 6.53 -9.88
C HIS A 195 -8.95 5.20 -10.11
N GLY A 196 -7.62 5.21 -10.11
CA GLY A 196 -6.81 3.99 -10.25
C GLY A 196 -7.03 2.99 -9.12
N MET A 197 -7.50 3.44 -7.95
CA MET A 197 -7.81 2.56 -6.80
C MET A 197 -9.29 2.20 -6.70
N LEU A 198 -10.17 2.65 -7.60
CA LEU A 198 -11.60 2.28 -7.56
C LEU A 198 -11.85 0.94 -8.26
N PRO A 199 -12.59 0.00 -7.66
CA PRO A 199 -12.71 -1.36 -8.17
C PRO A 199 -13.46 -1.49 -9.49
N ILE A 200 -14.38 -0.58 -9.83
CA ILE A 200 -15.28 -0.70 -11.01
C ILE A 200 -15.73 0.68 -11.51
N VAL A 201 -14.81 1.56 -11.89
CA VAL A 201 -15.19 2.78 -12.63
C VAL A 201 -14.40 2.78 -13.93
N PRO A 202 -15.06 2.74 -15.11
CA PRO A 202 -14.36 2.94 -16.38
C PRO A 202 -13.59 4.25 -16.31
N GLU A 203 -12.28 4.21 -16.56
CA GLU A 203 -11.49 5.44 -16.47
C GLU A 203 -12.09 6.53 -17.36
N PRO A 204 -12.28 7.75 -16.85
CA PRO A 204 -12.60 8.87 -17.71
C PRO A 204 -11.46 8.98 -18.74
N THR A 205 -11.82 8.93 -20.03
CA THR A 205 -10.86 9.05 -21.16
C THR A 205 -9.74 10.02 -20.81
N PRO A 206 -8.45 9.63 -20.91
CA PRO A 206 -7.35 10.40 -20.36
C PRO A 206 -7.40 11.85 -20.84
N ARG A 207 -7.80 12.75 -19.94
CA ARG A 207 -7.96 14.17 -20.25
C ARG A 207 -6.58 14.80 -20.21
N ARG A 208 -5.97 14.92 -21.39
CA ARG A 208 -4.63 15.47 -21.58
C ARG A 208 -4.40 16.70 -20.71
N THR A 209 -3.38 16.64 -19.85
CA THR A 209 -3.05 17.71 -18.89
C THR A 209 -2.75 19.04 -19.61
N ARG A 210 -2.83 20.17 -18.88
CA ARG A 210 -2.52 21.52 -19.43
C ARG A 210 -1.13 21.56 -20.09
N TRP A 211 -0.17 20.82 -19.53
CA TRP A 211 1.19 20.67 -20.05
C TRP A 211 1.26 19.81 -21.32
N GLN A 212 0.58 18.66 -21.38
CA GLN A 212 0.51 17.85 -22.60
C GLN A 212 -0.14 18.62 -23.76
N ARG A 213 -1.13 19.47 -23.45
CA ARG A 213 -1.74 20.38 -24.44
C ARG A 213 -0.72 21.42 -24.94
N ARG A 214 0.08 22.01 -24.05
CA ARG A 214 1.16 22.95 -24.39
C ARG A 214 2.27 22.29 -25.21
N TYR A 215 2.78 21.15 -24.78
CA TYR A 215 3.88 20.46 -25.46
C TYR A 215 3.47 19.99 -26.86
N ARG A 216 2.28 19.40 -27.02
CA ARG A 216 1.76 19.09 -28.36
C ARG A 216 1.47 20.34 -29.19
N ALA A 217 1.06 21.45 -28.58
CA ALA A 217 0.92 22.70 -29.32
C ALA A 217 2.28 23.17 -29.85
N VAL A 218 3.35 22.98 -29.06
CA VAL A 218 4.74 23.22 -29.48
C VAL A 218 5.16 22.22 -30.56
N GLU A 219 4.97 20.91 -30.39
CA GLU A 219 5.26 19.90 -31.44
C GLU A 219 4.51 20.19 -32.73
N LYS A 220 3.22 20.53 -32.65
CA LYS A 220 2.43 20.91 -33.83
C LYS A 220 2.97 22.16 -34.49
N ARG A 221 3.40 23.16 -33.72
CA ARG A 221 4.04 24.38 -34.23
C ARG A 221 5.38 24.05 -34.90
N ILE A 222 6.22 23.23 -34.28
CA ILE A 222 7.50 22.78 -34.84
C ILE A 222 7.26 21.98 -36.12
N ALA A 223 6.33 21.02 -36.12
CA ALA A 223 5.98 20.23 -37.30
C ALA A 223 5.37 21.08 -38.43
N ALA A 224 4.59 22.12 -38.09
CA ALA A 224 4.08 23.08 -39.07
C ALA A 224 5.20 23.96 -39.65
N LEU A 225 6.14 24.42 -38.81
CA LEU A 225 7.30 25.19 -39.22
C LEU A 225 8.23 24.36 -40.12
N ALA A 226 8.50 23.12 -39.73
CA ALA A 226 9.31 22.18 -40.51
C ALA A 226 8.70 21.90 -41.89
N ARG A 227 7.37 21.77 -41.99
CA ARG A 227 6.67 21.62 -43.28
C ARG A 227 6.74 22.87 -44.16
N ARG A 228 6.75 24.06 -43.57
CA ARG A 228 6.92 25.33 -44.31
C ARG A 228 8.35 25.52 -44.82
N LEU A 229 9.34 25.17 -44.01
CA LEU A 229 10.76 25.36 -44.33
C LEU A 229 11.31 24.26 -45.24
N TRP A 230 10.71 23.07 -45.25
CA TRP A 230 11.19 21.94 -46.04
C TRP A 230 10.03 21.14 -46.69
N PRO A 231 9.44 21.63 -47.79
CA PRO A 231 8.24 21.04 -48.39
C PRO A 231 8.42 19.66 -49.05
N GLY A 232 9.65 19.13 -49.14
CA GLY A 232 9.95 17.92 -49.94
C GLY A 232 10.21 16.61 -49.17
N ARG A 233 10.08 16.55 -47.84
CA ARG A 233 10.26 15.27 -47.11
C ARG A 233 8.94 14.51 -47.00
N PRO A 234 8.80 13.29 -47.56
CA PRO A 234 7.63 12.47 -47.32
C PRO A 234 7.51 12.18 -45.82
N ALA A 235 6.32 12.40 -45.27
CA ALA A 235 6.03 12.07 -43.88
C ALA A 235 6.24 10.57 -43.69
N GLN A 236 7.31 10.19 -42.99
CA GLN A 236 7.43 8.83 -42.47
C GLN A 236 6.33 8.66 -41.43
N THR A 237 5.16 8.21 -41.88
CA THR A 237 4.12 7.69 -41.01
C THR A 237 4.73 6.47 -40.31
N ALA A 238 5.17 6.65 -39.07
CA ALA A 238 5.55 5.55 -38.19
C ALA A 238 4.30 4.68 -37.97
N ARG A 239 4.12 3.70 -38.86
CA ARG A 239 3.10 2.67 -38.80
C ARG A 239 3.46 1.79 -37.60
N ARG A 240 3.02 2.18 -36.40
CA ARG A 240 3.02 1.31 -35.22
C ARG A 240 2.17 0.09 -35.57
N ARG A 241 2.82 -1.00 -35.98
CA ARG A 241 2.20 -2.33 -36.04
C ARG A 241 1.81 -2.69 -34.61
N ARG A 242 0.52 -2.90 -34.35
CA ARG A 242 0.07 -3.59 -33.14
C ARG A 242 0.51 -5.06 -33.28
N PRO A 243 1.12 -5.67 -32.25
CA PRO A 243 1.30 -7.12 -32.24
C PRO A 243 -0.08 -7.79 -32.20
N THR A 244 -0.24 -8.80 -33.04
CA THR A 244 -1.36 -9.75 -33.06
C THR A 244 -1.30 -10.67 -31.86
#